data_AF-A0A8B8HVH9-F1
#
_entry.id   AF-A0A8B8HVH9-F1
#
_cell.length_a   1.000
_cell.length_b   1.000
_cell.length_c   1.000
_cell.angle_alpha   90.00
_cell.angle_beta   90.00
_cell.angle_gamma   90.00
#
_symmetry.space_group_name_H-M   'P 1'
#
loop_
_entity.id
_entity.type
_entity.pdbx_description
1 polymer ?
#
loop_
_entity_poly.entity_id
_entity_poly.type
_entity_poly.pdbx_seq_one_letter_code
_entity_poly.pdbx_strand_id
1 'polypeptide(L)'
;MSSIKKALLQSPVPFLVAKRFRGKINVQKPRKPHFERQLLLDISKPFYGPPKNSLPDIELCTNKSTRFAKREIDNPFERILAKECLDWFNTSKMVVFLHVNSISMEDKTPIFAALKKNDMHLRTYGKKIVSMATKGTRYEVINQLFTSHQNVIFGQPENAAKMFKILRKTPQLVVMGGIIQDKLLSKNDLVEYSKLPSLDVVRSQLCSVLQSAGSCLVGQLNQNQQMLVSHLEKHIEIQNKPTDNASTSTESES
;
A
#
# COMPACT_ATOMS: atom_id res chain seq x y z
N MET A 1 14.65 21.25 90.20
CA MET A 1 15.14 19.94 89.72
C MET A 1 13.98 18.99 89.55
N SER A 2 14.07 18.13 88.53
CA SER A 2 13.20 16.97 88.25
C SER A 2 11.82 17.28 87.67
N SER A 3 11.29 16.58 86.68
CA SER A 3 11.86 15.66 85.71
C SER A 3 10.81 15.48 84.63
N ILE A 4 11.21 15.60 83.37
CA ILE A 4 10.42 15.31 82.18
C ILE A 4 10.04 13.82 82.23
N LYS A 5 8.78 13.50 82.58
CA LYS A 5 8.21 12.16 82.40
C LYS A 5 6.72 12.27 82.05
N LYS A 6 6.44 12.54 80.78
CA LYS A 6 5.23 12.11 80.03
C LYS A 6 5.28 12.67 78.59
N ALA A 7 6.40 12.39 77.90
CA ALA A 7 6.61 12.75 76.49
C ALA A 7 6.27 11.59 75.52
N LEU A 8 5.52 10.59 75.96
CA LEU A 8 5.00 9.53 75.10
C LEU A 8 3.52 9.38 75.42
N LEU A 9 2.66 9.78 74.48
CA LEU A 9 1.29 9.30 74.42
C LEU A 9 1.37 7.77 74.48
N GLN A 10 0.79 7.15 75.52
CA GLN A 10 0.57 5.72 75.49
C GLN A 10 -0.18 5.41 74.20
N SER A 11 0.36 4.49 73.38
CA SER A 11 -0.40 3.99 72.25
C SER A 11 -1.73 3.51 72.80
N PRO A 12 -2.88 4.02 72.31
CA PRO A 12 -4.15 3.44 72.69
C PRO A 12 -4.10 2.01 72.16
N VAL A 13 -3.89 1.06 73.07
CA VAL A 13 -4.13 -0.34 72.79
C VAL A 13 -5.56 -0.38 72.29
N PRO A 14 -5.84 -0.80 71.05
CA PRO A 14 -7.22 -0.94 70.64
C PRO A 14 -7.78 -1.98 71.59
N PHE A 15 -8.64 -1.55 72.51
CA PHE A 15 -9.50 -2.47 73.21
C PHE A 15 -10.31 -3.11 72.09
N LEU A 16 -9.88 -4.30 71.64
CA LEU A 16 -10.66 -5.16 70.76
C LEU A 16 -11.82 -5.65 71.62
N VAL A 17 -12.74 -4.72 71.92
CA VAL A 17 -14.12 -5.08 72.18
C VAL A 17 -14.57 -5.63 70.85
N ALA A 18 -14.45 -6.95 70.68
CA ALA A 18 -15.17 -7.68 69.67
C ALA A 18 -16.65 -7.51 70.00
N LYS A 19 -17.21 -6.35 69.64
CA LYS A 19 -18.63 -6.09 69.67
C LYS A 19 -19.18 -7.04 68.62
N ARG A 20 -19.59 -8.23 69.06
CA ARG A 20 -20.28 -9.21 68.21
C ARG A 20 -21.41 -8.44 67.53
N PHE A 21 -21.26 -8.15 66.24
CA PHE A 21 -22.34 -7.58 65.45
C PHE A 21 -23.43 -8.65 65.43
N ARG A 22 -24.43 -8.51 66.30
CA ARG A 22 -25.43 -9.55 66.62
C ARG A 22 -26.44 -9.81 65.48
N GLY A 23 -26.08 -9.61 64.22
CA GLY A 23 -26.98 -9.92 63.10
C GLY A 23 -26.23 -10.08 61.79
N LYS A 24 -26.64 -11.07 60.98
CA LYS A 24 -26.21 -11.18 59.59
C LYS A 24 -26.58 -9.87 58.88
N ILE A 25 -25.63 -9.29 58.13
CA ILE A 25 -25.87 -8.09 57.34
C ILE A 25 -26.87 -8.45 56.24
N ASN A 26 -28.06 -7.89 56.31
CA ASN A 26 -29.06 -8.09 55.27
C ASN A 26 -28.66 -7.28 54.03
N VAL A 27 -28.08 -7.96 53.03
CA VAL A 27 -27.66 -7.33 51.77
C VAL A 27 -28.85 -6.91 50.91
N GLN A 28 -29.97 -7.64 50.98
CA GLN A 28 -31.18 -7.31 50.22
C GLN A 28 -31.89 -6.06 50.75
N LYS A 29 -31.85 -5.83 52.07
CA LYS A 29 -32.42 -4.65 52.73
C LYS A 29 -31.49 -4.14 53.84
N PRO A 30 -30.45 -3.35 53.49
CA PRO A 30 -29.51 -2.83 54.47
C PRO A 30 -30.21 -1.87 55.44
N ARG A 31 -29.88 -1.97 56.73
CA ARG A 31 -30.39 -1.04 57.74
C ARG A 31 -29.79 0.35 57.51
N LYS A 32 -30.57 1.39 57.80
CA LYS A 32 -30.05 2.77 57.82
C LYS A 32 -28.89 2.87 58.81
N PRO A 33 -27.81 3.59 58.48
CA PRO A 33 -26.66 3.75 59.36
C PRO A 33 -27.05 4.53 60.64
N HIS A 34 -26.27 4.32 61.70
CA HIS A 34 -26.35 5.15 62.90
C HIS A 34 -25.99 6.61 62.57
N PHE A 35 -26.49 7.55 63.37
CA PHE A 35 -26.35 9.00 63.16
C PHE A 35 -24.93 9.45 62.80
N GLU A 36 -23.93 9.05 63.59
CA GLU A 36 -22.52 9.41 63.35
C GLU A 36 -21.98 8.88 62.00
N ARG A 37 -22.36 7.65 61.64
CA ARG A 37 -21.97 7.06 60.36
C ARG A 37 -22.70 7.74 59.20
N GLN A 38 -23.94 8.16 59.40
CA GLN A 38 -24.69 8.91 58.40
C GLN A 38 -24.05 10.28 58.14
N LEU A 39 -23.65 11.00 59.20
CA LEU A 39 -22.96 12.27 59.11
C LEU A 39 -21.64 12.16 58.34
N LEU A 40 -20.85 11.11 58.62
CA LEU A 40 -19.62 10.82 57.87
C LEU A 40 -19.91 10.54 56.40
N LEU A 41 -20.92 9.71 56.11
CA LEU A 41 -21.32 9.41 54.74
C LEU A 41 -21.75 10.67 53.98
N ASP A 42 -22.54 11.54 54.62
CA ASP A 42 -23.02 12.77 54.03
C ASP A 42 -21.89 13.76 53.71
N ILE A 43 -20.91 13.90 54.62
CA ILE A 43 -19.70 14.71 54.38
C ILE A 43 -18.83 14.10 53.27
N SER A 44 -18.76 12.77 53.20
CA SER A 44 -17.94 12.05 52.21
C SER A 44 -18.54 11.97 50.81
N LYS A 45 -19.80 12.40 50.63
CA LYS A 45 -20.44 12.38 49.30
C LYS A 45 -19.67 13.31 48.36
N PRO A 46 -19.22 12.83 47.19
CA PRO A 46 -18.55 13.69 46.23
C PRO A 46 -19.48 14.81 45.76
N PHE A 47 -19.01 16.05 45.85
CA PHE A 47 -19.71 17.20 45.29
C PHE A 47 -19.44 17.24 43.78
N TYR A 48 -20.34 16.64 43.01
CA TYR A 48 -20.42 16.89 41.58
C TYR A 48 -21.13 18.23 41.44
N GLY A 49 -20.41 19.25 40.96
CA GLY A 49 -20.96 20.60 40.77
C GLY A 49 -22.26 20.61 39.94
N PRO A 50 -22.90 21.78 39.81
CA PRO A 50 -24.16 21.91 39.09
C PRO A 50 -24.09 21.25 37.70
N PRO A 51 -25.15 20.56 37.24
CA PRO A 51 -25.16 19.95 35.92
C PRO A 51 -24.91 21.02 34.87
N LYS A 52 -24.14 20.69 33.83
CA LYS A 52 -23.70 21.66 32.81
C LYS A 52 -24.85 22.50 32.26
N ASN A 53 -26.04 21.91 32.12
CA ASN A 53 -27.24 22.58 31.59
C ASN A 53 -27.79 23.71 32.48
N SER A 54 -27.37 23.80 33.75
CA SER A 54 -27.76 24.85 34.70
C SER A 54 -26.74 26.00 34.78
N LEU A 55 -25.59 25.85 34.14
CA LEU A 55 -24.58 26.90 34.06
C LEU A 55 -24.98 27.90 32.96
N PRO A 56 -24.74 29.20 33.14
CA PRO A 56 -24.98 30.20 32.09
C PRO A 56 -24.08 29.91 30.88
N ASP A 57 -24.57 30.24 29.67
CA ASP A 57 -23.87 30.01 28.40
C ASP A 57 -22.43 30.57 28.37
N ILE A 58 -22.17 31.63 29.15
CA ILE A 58 -20.85 32.24 29.33
C ILE A 58 -19.84 31.30 30.02
N GLU A 59 -20.28 30.50 30.97
CA GLU A 59 -19.46 29.49 31.65
C GLU A 59 -19.38 28.19 30.85
N LEU A 60 -20.39 27.93 30.02
CA LEU A 60 -20.41 26.83 29.05
C LEU A 60 -19.55 27.09 27.82
N CYS A 61 -18.94 28.29 27.69
CA CYS A 61 -18.06 28.68 26.59
C CYS A 61 -16.97 27.64 26.29
N THR A 62 -17.32 26.66 25.45
CA THR A 62 -16.44 25.81 24.64
C THR A 62 -15.71 26.63 23.58
N ASN A 63 -16.07 27.91 23.40
CA ASN A 63 -15.43 28.89 22.53
C ASN A 63 -14.07 29.41 23.06
N LYS A 64 -13.38 28.61 23.90
CA LYS A 64 -11.93 28.73 24.15
C LYS A 64 -11.09 27.70 23.38
N SER A 65 -11.68 26.86 22.53
CA SER A 65 -10.91 25.92 21.69
C SER A 65 -10.40 26.52 20.37
N THR A 66 -10.88 27.70 19.96
CA THR A 66 -10.35 28.38 18.76
C THR A 66 -8.95 28.99 18.98
N ARG A 67 -8.41 28.96 20.21
CA ARG A 67 -7.16 29.65 20.58
C ARG A 67 -5.87 28.85 20.42
N PHE A 68 -5.94 27.62 19.91
CA PHE A 68 -4.78 26.95 19.34
C PHE A 68 -5.18 26.19 18.08
N ALA A 69 -5.70 26.89 17.07
CA ALA A 69 -5.29 26.49 15.72
C ALA A 69 -3.77 26.59 15.76
N LYS A 70 -3.07 25.47 15.98
CA LYS A 70 -1.61 25.41 15.93
C LYS A 70 -1.25 26.14 14.66
N ARG A 71 -0.66 27.34 14.78
CA ARG A 71 -0.13 28.03 13.62
C ARG A 71 0.86 27.05 13.05
N GLU A 72 0.55 26.47 11.88
CA GLU A 72 1.46 25.53 11.24
C GLU A 72 2.74 26.32 11.00
N ILE A 73 3.76 26.04 11.80
CA ILE A 73 5.07 26.64 11.61
C ILE A 73 5.55 26.08 10.29
N ASP A 74 5.67 26.96 9.30
CA ASP A 74 6.22 26.60 8.02
C ASP A 74 7.72 26.44 8.19
N ASN A 75 8.17 25.19 8.25
CA ASN A 75 9.59 24.88 8.40
C ASN A 75 10.26 25.03 7.02
N PRO A 76 11.31 25.87 6.88
CA PRO A 76 12.01 26.03 5.61
C PRO A 76 12.54 24.69 5.04
N PHE A 77 12.88 23.73 5.90
CA PHE A 77 13.32 22.40 5.47
C PHE A 77 12.21 21.59 4.77
N GLU A 78 10.96 21.69 5.24
CA GLU A 78 9.83 21.00 4.59
C GLU A 78 9.61 21.52 3.17
N ARG A 79 9.82 22.82 2.94
CA ARG A 79 9.76 23.42 1.59
C ARG A 79 10.88 22.91 0.68
N ILE A 80 12.09 22.71 1.20
CA ILE A 80 13.21 22.14 0.43
C ILE A 80 12.89 20.70 0.03
N LEU A 81 12.40 19.89 0.97
CA LEU A 81 11.99 18.52 0.68
C LEU A 81 10.81 18.46 -0.29
N ALA A 82 9.86 19.40 -0.20
CA ALA A 82 8.75 19.47 -1.14
C ALA A 82 9.23 19.79 -2.56
N LYS A 83 10.20 20.70 -2.71
CA LYS A 83 10.85 20.99 -4.00
C LYS A 83 11.58 19.78 -4.55
N GLU A 84 12.42 19.12 -3.73
CA GLU A 84 13.12 17.90 -4.14
C GLU A 84 12.13 16.81 -4.58
N CYS A 85 11.04 16.63 -3.83
CA CYS A 85 9.99 15.68 -4.16
C CYS A 85 9.36 15.98 -5.53
N LEU A 86 9.03 17.25 -5.79
CA LEU A 86 8.49 17.72 -7.06
C LEU A 86 9.50 17.48 -8.20
N ASP A 87 10.79 17.76 -7.99
CA ASP A 87 11.85 17.50 -8.96
C ASP A 87 11.96 16.00 -9.30
N TRP A 88 11.83 15.12 -8.31
CA TRP A 88 11.75 13.67 -8.54
C TRP A 88 10.55 13.30 -9.40
N PHE A 89 9.36 13.83 -9.08
CA PHE A 89 8.15 13.60 -9.87
C PHE A 89 8.30 14.06 -11.33
N ASN A 90 8.92 15.22 -11.57
CA ASN A 90 9.14 15.75 -12.92
C ASN A 90 10.22 14.98 -13.69
N THR A 91 11.29 14.54 -13.00
CA THR A 91 12.42 13.86 -13.64
C THR A 91 12.06 12.42 -14.00
N SER A 92 11.28 11.75 -13.16
CA SER A 92 10.88 10.36 -13.36
C SER A 92 9.62 10.24 -14.21
N LYS A 93 9.66 9.39 -15.23
CA LYS A 93 8.48 9.07 -16.06
C LYS A 93 7.62 7.94 -15.47
N MET A 94 8.16 7.23 -14.48
CA MET A 94 7.49 6.15 -13.75
C MET A 94 7.63 6.40 -12.25
N VAL A 95 6.49 6.46 -11.58
CA VAL A 95 6.38 6.58 -10.13
C VAL A 95 5.48 5.48 -9.61
N VAL A 96 5.92 4.71 -8.61
CA VAL A 96 5.12 3.61 -8.06
C VAL A 96 4.98 3.77 -6.55
N PHE A 97 3.74 3.71 -6.07
CA PHE A 97 3.40 3.82 -4.66
C PHE A 97 3.30 2.44 -4.02
N LEU A 98 4.11 2.24 -2.98
CA LEU A 98 4.16 1.02 -2.21
C LEU A 98 3.63 1.28 -0.80
N HIS A 99 2.75 0.41 -0.33
CA HIS A 99 2.47 0.26 1.08
C HIS A 99 3.51 -0.68 1.69
N VAL A 100 4.14 -0.23 2.78
CA VAL A 100 5.21 -0.99 3.43
C VAL A 100 4.68 -1.59 4.72
N ASN A 101 4.60 -2.93 4.74
CA ASN A 101 4.37 -3.69 5.95
C ASN A 101 5.67 -3.81 6.77
N SER A 102 5.54 -4.23 8.02
CA SER A 102 6.69 -4.48 8.90
C SER A 102 7.68 -5.46 8.24
N ILE A 103 8.91 -4.98 8.06
CA ILE A 103 10.02 -5.71 7.43
C ILE A 103 11.33 -5.28 8.09
N SER A 104 12.21 -6.25 8.36
CA SER A 104 13.54 -6.03 8.94
C SER A 104 14.43 -5.21 8.00
N MET A 105 15.43 -4.53 8.56
CA MET A 105 16.44 -3.84 7.76
C MET A 105 17.31 -4.82 6.96
N GLU A 106 17.59 -5.99 7.52
CA GLU A 106 18.35 -7.06 6.84
C GLU A 106 17.67 -7.45 5.52
N ASP A 107 16.35 -7.63 5.54
CA ASP A 107 15.56 -7.96 4.35
C ASP A 107 15.40 -6.77 3.38
N LYS A 108 15.41 -5.52 3.87
CA LYS A 108 15.30 -4.31 3.05
C LYS A 108 16.55 -4.02 2.24
N THR A 109 17.74 -4.21 2.82
CA THR A 109 19.02 -3.87 2.16
C THR A 109 19.25 -4.54 0.80
N PRO A 110 18.99 -5.85 0.58
CA PRO A 110 19.16 -6.47 -0.73
C PRO A 110 18.15 -5.93 -1.76
N ILE A 111 16.96 -5.53 -1.33
CA ILE A 111 15.95 -4.92 -2.20
C ILE A 111 16.43 -3.55 -2.68
N PHE A 112 16.97 -2.74 -1.77
CA PHE A 112 17.48 -1.41 -2.12
C PHE A 112 18.68 -1.52 -3.07
N ALA A 113 19.56 -2.49 -2.83
CA ALA A 113 20.65 -2.79 -3.76
C ALA A 113 20.14 -3.23 -5.13
N ALA A 114 19.12 -4.10 -5.18
CA ALA A 114 18.52 -4.57 -6.43
C ALA A 114 17.81 -3.43 -7.19
N LEU A 115 17.10 -2.55 -6.50
CA LEU A 115 16.48 -1.37 -7.10
C LEU A 115 17.53 -0.40 -7.65
N LYS A 116 18.57 -0.11 -6.86
CA LYS A 116 19.67 0.79 -7.27
C LYS A 116 20.45 0.25 -8.48
N LYS A 117 20.66 -1.07 -8.57
CA LYS A 117 21.29 -1.71 -9.76
C LYS A 117 20.49 -1.54 -11.05
N ASN A 118 19.19 -1.25 -10.97
CA ASN A 118 18.31 -1.05 -12.11
C ASN A 118 17.87 0.41 -12.23
N ASP A 119 18.65 1.36 -11.70
CA ASP A 119 18.38 2.80 -11.74
C ASP A 119 16.99 3.18 -11.21
N MET A 120 16.52 2.45 -10.18
CA MET A 120 15.31 2.76 -9.46
C MET A 120 15.64 3.30 -8.07
N HIS A 121 15.06 4.45 -7.73
CA HIS A 121 15.27 5.11 -6.47
C HIS A 121 14.06 4.94 -5.57
N LEU A 122 14.25 4.28 -4.43
CA LEU A 122 13.24 4.20 -3.38
C LEU A 122 13.40 5.38 -2.43
N ARG A 123 12.34 6.14 -2.23
CA ARG A 123 12.28 7.27 -1.29
C ARG A 123 11.03 7.18 -0.41
N THR A 124 11.11 7.81 0.75
CA THR A 124 10.00 7.90 1.70
C THR A 124 9.80 9.37 2.01
N TYR A 125 8.59 9.88 1.76
CA TYR A 125 8.21 11.25 2.05
C TYR A 125 7.01 11.27 2.97
N GLY A 126 6.95 12.27 3.87
CA GLY A 126 5.79 12.46 4.74
C GLY A 126 4.59 13.01 3.97
N LYS A 127 3.37 12.66 4.39
CA LYS A 127 2.12 13.12 3.76
C LYS A 127 2.06 14.64 3.57
N LYS A 128 2.49 15.41 4.58
CA LYS A 128 2.49 16.88 4.52
C LYS A 128 3.40 17.41 3.42
N ILE A 129 4.60 16.82 3.27
CA ILE A 129 5.59 17.20 2.26
C ILE A 129 5.06 16.89 0.86
N VAL A 130 4.52 15.69 0.66
CA VAL A 130 3.94 15.31 -0.64
C VAL A 130 2.75 16.19 -0.97
N SER A 131 1.85 16.43 -0.01
CA SER A 131 0.72 17.33 -0.21
C SER A 131 1.17 18.75 -0.56
N MET A 132 2.24 19.26 0.05
CA MET A 132 2.82 20.55 -0.32
C MET A 132 3.42 20.54 -1.73
N ALA A 133 4.10 19.46 -2.11
CA ALA A 133 4.73 19.31 -3.43
C ALA A 133 3.71 19.16 -4.57
N THR A 134 2.58 18.47 -4.32
CA THR A 134 1.60 18.13 -5.35
C THR A 134 0.45 19.14 -5.48
N LYS A 135 0.19 19.97 -4.46
CA LYS A 135 -0.84 21.02 -4.49
C LYS A 135 -0.61 21.97 -5.68
N GLY A 136 -1.62 22.10 -6.55
CA GLY A 136 -1.54 22.95 -7.74
C GLY A 136 -0.77 22.34 -8.91
N THR A 137 -0.37 21.06 -8.83
CA THR A 137 0.26 20.32 -9.92
C THR A 137 -0.68 19.23 -10.47
N ARG A 138 -0.26 18.58 -11.55
CA ARG A 138 -0.97 17.44 -12.16
C ARG A 138 -1.11 16.23 -11.23
N TYR A 139 -0.33 16.21 -10.14
CA TYR A 139 -0.18 15.07 -9.23
C TYR A 139 -1.08 15.15 -7.99
N GLU A 140 -2.05 16.05 -7.95
CA GLU A 140 -2.90 16.27 -6.77
C GLU A 140 -3.72 15.03 -6.37
N VAL A 141 -4.16 14.23 -7.34
CA VAL A 141 -4.97 13.00 -7.14
C VAL A 141 -4.23 11.99 -6.24
N ILE A 142 -2.90 12.02 -6.23
CA ILE A 142 -2.05 11.09 -5.48
C ILE A 142 -2.18 11.31 -3.96
N ASN A 143 -2.58 12.51 -3.51
CA ASN A 143 -2.64 12.82 -2.08
C ASN A 143 -3.58 11.89 -1.29
N GLN A 144 -4.57 11.30 -1.96
CA GLN A 144 -5.46 10.30 -1.36
C GLN A 144 -4.76 8.96 -1.08
N LEU A 145 -3.75 8.61 -1.89
CA LEU A 145 -2.95 7.41 -1.68
C LEU A 145 -2.16 7.53 -0.38
N PHE A 146 -1.64 8.71 -0.03
CA PHE A 146 -0.81 8.96 1.16
C PHE A 146 -1.55 8.95 2.52
N THR A 147 -2.26 7.86 2.83
CA THR A 147 -2.97 7.69 4.11
C THR A 147 -2.17 6.89 5.14
N SER A 148 -1.24 6.03 4.70
CA SER A 148 -0.44 5.14 5.57
C SER A 148 1.07 5.34 5.39
N HIS A 149 1.88 4.49 6.02
CA HIS A 149 3.29 4.35 5.70
C HIS A 149 3.47 3.95 4.23
N GLN A 150 4.12 4.80 3.45
CA GLN A 150 4.30 4.61 2.03
C GLN A 150 5.72 4.90 1.59
N ASN A 151 6.19 4.07 0.68
CA ASN A 151 7.41 4.31 -0.06
C ASN A 151 7.08 4.56 -1.52
N VAL A 152 7.85 5.43 -2.15
CA VAL A 152 7.72 5.79 -3.55
C VAL A 152 8.95 5.28 -4.30
N ILE A 153 8.73 4.53 -5.38
CA ILE A 153 9.78 4.17 -6.32
C ILE A 153 9.73 5.14 -7.50
N PHE A 154 10.85 5.79 -7.77
CA PHE A 154 11.06 6.62 -8.96
C PHE A 154 11.94 5.86 -9.96
N GLY A 155 11.59 5.92 -11.24
CA GLY A 155 12.38 5.30 -12.29
C GLY A 155 11.89 5.62 -13.71
N GLN A 156 12.36 4.82 -14.65
CA GLN A 156 11.96 4.87 -16.06
C GLN A 156 10.98 3.73 -16.39
N PRO A 157 10.07 3.93 -17.38
CA PRO A 157 9.02 2.96 -17.73
C PRO A 157 9.56 1.58 -18.14
N GLU A 158 10.73 1.53 -18.78
CA GLU A 158 11.36 0.29 -19.26
C GLU A 158 11.69 -0.70 -18.13
N ASN A 159 11.86 -0.20 -16.90
CA ASN A 159 12.24 -1.01 -15.75
C ASN A 159 11.04 -1.61 -15.00
N ALA A 160 9.80 -1.34 -15.42
CA ALA A 160 8.59 -1.83 -14.75
C ALA A 160 8.57 -3.37 -14.58
N ALA A 161 8.95 -4.12 -15.63
CA ALA A 161 9.00 -5.58 -15.58
C ALA A 161 10.03 -6.10 -14.55
N LYS A 162 11.18 -5.45 -14.46
CA LYS A 162 12.24 -5.80 -13.50
C LYS A 162 11.82 -5.47 -12.07
N MET A 163 11.16 -4.32 -11.88
CA MET A 163 10.59 -3.90 -10.60
C MET A 163 9.64 -4.98 -10.05
N PHE A 164 8.69 -5.46 -10.85
CA PHE A 164 7.76 -6.52 -10.42
C PHE A 164 8.46 -7.83 -10.07
N LYS A 165 9.53 -8.20 -10.77
CA LYS A 165 10.35 -9.39 -10.41
C LYS A 165 11.03 -9.22 -9.06
N ILE A 166 11.50 -8.02 -8.72
CA ILE A 166 12.11 -7.72 -7.42
C ILE A 166 11.05 -7.74 -6.32
N LEU A 167 9.91 -7.07 -6.55
CA LEU A 167 8.82 -6.98 -5.58
C LEU A 167 8.18 -8.34 -5.27
N ARG A 168 8.13 -9.26 -6.24
CA ARG A 168 7.66 -10.64 -5.99
C ARG A 168 8.46 -11.39 -4.92
N LYS A 169 9.73 -11.04 -4.71
CA LYS A 169 10.55 -11.67 -3.66
C LYS A 169 10.15 -11.22 -2.25
N THR A 170 9.43 -10.11 -2.13
CA THR A 170 9.14 -9.44 -0.85
C THR A 170 7.66 -9.09 -0.73
N PRO A 171 6.83 -10.00 -0.19
CA PRO A 171 5.39 -9.79 -0.07
C PRO A 171 5.02 -8.66 0.92
N GLN A 172 5.97 -8.19 1.73
CA GLN A 172 5.79 -7.07 2.65
C GLN A 172 5.68 -5.72 1.93
N LEU A 173 6.18 -5.60 0.69
CA LEU A 173 6.07 -4.40 -0.14
C LEU A 173 4.89 -4.54 -1.09
N VAL A 174 3.74 -3.98 -0.70
CA VAL A 174 2.50 -4.11 -1.46
C VAL A 174 2.35 -2.93 -2.42
N VAL A 175 2.24 -3.22 -3.73
CA VAL A 175 1.96 -2.20 -4.74
C VAL A 175 0.51 -1.74 -4.65
N MET A 176 0.30 -0.44 -4.39
CA MET A 176 -1.03 0.16 -4.36
C MET A 176 -1.45 0.66 -5.75
N GLY A 177 -0.55 1.37 -6.42
CA GLY A 177 -0.78 1.97 -7.74
C GLY A 177 0.45 2.76 -8.18
N GLY A 178 0.38 3.38 -9.34
CA GLY A 178 1.51 4.12 -9.89
C GLY A 178 1.11 5.07 -10.99
N ILE A 179 2.03 5.93 -11.37
CA ILE A 179 1.92 6.85 -12.48
C ILE A 179 2.96 6.46 -13.51
N ILE A 180 2.50 6.27 -14.74
CA ILE A 180 3.38 6.06 -15.89
C ILE A 180 2.98 7.08 -16.94
N GLN A 181 3.92 7.93 -17.36
CA GLN A 181 3.69 8.98 -18.36
C GLN A 181 2.43 9.81 -18.07
N ASP A 182 2.34 10.35 -16.85
CA ASP A 182 1.22 11.16 -16.33
C ASP A 182 -0.15 10.45 -16.22
N LYS A 183 -0.23 9.15 -16.54
CA LYS A 183 -1.45 8.36 -16.34
C LYS A 183 -1.39 7.61 -15.01
N LEU A 184 -2.41 7.78 -14.18
CA LEU A 184 -2.60 6.97 -12.97
C LEU A 184 -3.07 5.57 -13.36
N LEU A 185 -2.38 4.56 -12.87
CA LEU A 185 -2.63 3.14 -13.13
C LEU A 185 -2.85 2.40 -11.81
N SER A 186 -3.84 1.50 -11.83
CA SER A 186 -4.08 0.57 -10.73
C SER A 186 -3.03 -0.53 -10.71
N LYS A 187 -2.98 -1.31 -9.62
CA LYS A 187 -2.11 -2.48 -9.50
C LYS A 187 -2.28 -3.45 -10.67
N ASN A 188 -3.52 -3.72 -11.11
CA ASN A 188 -3.80 -4.66 -12.20
C ASN A 188 -3.22 -4.14 -13.52
N ASP A 189 -3.49 -2.87 -13.84
CA ASP A 189 -2.97 -2.21 -15.04
C ASP A 189 -1.44 -2.17 -15.05
N LEU A 190 -0.80 -1.97 -13.88
CA LEU A 190 0.65 -2.02 -13.77
C LEU A 190 1.19 -3.44 -14.03
N VAL A 191 0.48 -4.48 -13.61
CA VAL A 191 0.85 -5.87 -13.91
C VAL A 191 0.71 -6.15 -15.41
N GLU A 192 -0.36 -5.67 -16.05
CA GLU A 192 -0.51 -5.76 -17.50
C GLU A 192 0.60 -5.01 -18.23
N TYR A 193 0.90 -3.79 -17.80
CA TYR A 193 2.01 -2.98 -18.31
C TYR A 193 3.35 -3.72 -18.20
N SER A 194 3.59 -4.43 -17.09
CA SER A 194 4.81 -5.20 -16.88
C SER A 194 4.99 -6.40 -17.84
N LYS A 195 3.90 -6.86 -18.45
CA LYS A 195 3.91 -7.95 -19.44
C LYS A 195 4.13 -7.42 -20.87
N LEU A 196 3.94 -6.13 -21.09
CA LEU A 196 4.16 -5.54 -22.41
C LEU A 196 5.64 -5.61 -22.79
N PRO A 197 5.95 -5.88 -24.07
CA PRO A 197 7.32 -5.87 -24.56
C PRO A 197 7.86 -4.42 -24.62
N SER A 198 9.16 -4.29 -24.90
CA SER A 198 9.79 -2.98 -25.06
C SER A 198 9.14 -2.18 -26.20
N LEU A 199 9.27 -0.87 -26.12
CA LEU A 199 8.59 0.05 -27.03
C LEU A 199 9.02 -0.15 -28.49
N ASP A 200 10.28 -0.52 -28.73
CA ASP A 200 10.77 -0.81 -30.08
C ASP A 200 10.22 -2.12 -30.66
N VAL A 201 9.93 -3.12 -29.81
CA VAL A 201 9.26 -4.34 -30.22
C VAL A 201 7.79 -4.06 -30.56
N VAL A 202 7.11 -3.21 -29.78
CA VAL A 202 5.74 -2.80 -30.12
C VAL A 202 5.69 -2.04 -31.45
N ARG A 203 6.67 -1.16 -31.70
CA ARG A 203 6.80 -0.46 -32.98
C ARG A 203 7.08 -1.43 -34.13
N SER A 204 7.97 -2.41 -33.95
CA SER A 204 8.26 -3.40 -35.00
C SER A 204 7.09 -4.32 -35.27
N GLN A 205 6.31 -4.67 -34.24
CA GLN A 205 5.04 -5.40 -34.39
C GLN A 205 4.05 -4.61 -35.23
N LEU A 206 3.89 -3.31 -34.98
CA LEU A 206 3.04 -2.45 -35.78
C LEU A 206 3.49 -2.41 -37.26
N CYS A 207 4.79 -2.21 -37.50
CA CYS A 207 5.34 -2.27 -38.86
C CYS A 207 5.13 -3.64 -39.51
N SER A 208 5.27 -4.73 -38.76
CA SER A 208 5.05 -6.10 -39.22
C SER A 208 3.58 -6.34 -39.61
N VAL A 209 2.63 -5.81 -38.84
CA VAL A 209 1.19 -5.89 -39.16
C VAL A 209 0.89 -5.12 -40.45
N LEU A 210 1.45 -3.93 -40.62
CA LEU A 210 1.30 -3.16 -41.87
C LEU A 210 1.92 -3.89 -43.07
N GLN A 211 3.11 -4.47 -42.88
CA GLN A 211 3.78 -5.25 -43.91
C GLN A 211 3.03 -6.54 -44.25
N SER A 212 2.39 -7.18 -43.26
CA SER A 212 1.64 -8.43 -43.42
C SER A 212 0.50 -8.28 -44.42
N ALA A 213 -0.19 -7.14 -44.43
CA ALA A 213 -1.24 -6.86 -45.42
C ALA A 213 -0.69 -6.85 -46.86
N GLY A 214 0.45 -6.19 -47.08
CA GLY A 214 1.12 -6.17 -48.38
C GLY A 214 1.66 -7.55 -48.79
N SER A 215 2.32 -8.24 -47.86
CA SER A 215 2.84 -9.60 -48.07
C SER A 215 1.73 -10.62 -48.35
N CYS A 216 0.55 -10.46 -47.75
CA CYS A 216 -0.61 -11.32 -48.01
C CYS A 216 -1.07 -11.20 -49.47
N LEU A 217 -1.19 -9.97 -49.99
CA LEU A 217 -1.57 -9.74 -51.38
C LEU A 217 -0.52 -10.29 -52.37
N VAL A 218 0.76 -10.01 -52.11
CA VAL A 218 1.86 -10.57 -52.93
C VAL A 218 1.87 -12.09 -52.85
N GLY A 219 1.62 -12.66 -51.68
CA GLY A 219 1.49 -14.11 -51.48
C GLY A 219 0.36 -14.71 -52.30
N GLN A 220 -0.83 -14.09 -52.30
CA GLN A 220 -1.97 -14.54 -53.11
C GLN A 220 -1.68 -14.49 -54.61
N LEU A 221 -1.01 -13.44 -55.10
CA LEU A 221 -0.65 -13.33 -56.51
C LEU A 221 0.41 -14.37 -56.92
N ASN A 222 1.41 -14.60 -56.07
CA ASN A 222 2.46 -15.57 -56.33
C ASN A 222 2.00 -17.03 -56.20
N GLN A 223 0.93 -17.30 -55.45
CA GLN A 223 0.44 -18.65 -55.20
C GLN A 223 0.10 -19.39 -56.51
N ASN A 224 -0.53 -18.70 -57.46
CA ASN A 224 -0.88 -19.30 -58.76
C ASN A 224 0.36 -19.66 -59.58
N GLN A 225 1.39 -18.79 -59.56
CA GLN A 225 2.65 -19.04 -60.27
C GLN A 225 3.41 -20.23 -59.65
N GLN A 226 3.50 -20.27 -58.32
CA GLN A 226 4.12 -21.36 -57.57
C GLN A 226 3.42 -22.69 -57.81
N MET A 227 2.08 -22.70 -57.84
CA MET A 227 1.30 -23.90 -58.18
C MET A 227 1.63 -24.44 -59.57
N LEU A 228 1.72 -23.57 -60.57
CA LEU A 228 2.02 -23.96 -61.94
C LEU A 228 3.44 -24.53 -62.07
N VAL A 229 4.43 -23.87 -61.47
CA VAL A 229 5.82 -24.37 -61.39
C VAL A 229 5.87 -25.74 -60.73
N SER A 230 5.18 -25.91 -59.59
CA SER A 230 5.14 -27.19 -58.89
C SER A 230 4.50 -28.32 -59.71
N HIS A 231 3.50 -28.01 -60.55
CA HIS A 231 2.89 -28.99 -61.45
C HIS A 231 3.84 -29.39 -62.58
N LEU A 232 4.61 -28.44 -63.11
CA LEU A 232 5.61 -28.70 -64.14
C LEU A 232 6.77 -29.54 -63.60
N GLU A 233 7.28 -29.24 -62.40
CA GLU A 233 8.30 -30.06 -61.72
C GLU A 233 7.81 -31.50 -61.52
N LYS A 234 6.57 -31.68 -61.04
CA LYS A 234 5.95 -33.01 -60.93
C LYS A 234 5.87 -33.74 -62.27
N HIS A 235 5.55 -33.03 -63.36
CA HIS A 235 5.53 -33.63 -64.70
C HIS A 235 6.91 -34.12 -65.14
N ILE A 236 7.96 -33.36 -64.83
CA ILE A 236 9.35 -33.76 -65.10
C ILE A 236 9.71 -35.00 -64.27
N GLU A 237 9.36 -35.05 -62.98
CA GLU A 237 9.59 -36.22 -62.12
C GLU A 237 8.87 -37.48 -62.61
N ILE A 238 7.64 -37.34 -63.14
CA ILE A 238 6.87 -38.46 -63.70
C ILE A 238 7.52 -38.97 -64.98
N GLN A 239 8.01 -38.08 -65.86
CA GLN A 239 8.72 -38.50 -67.08
C GLN A 239 10.08 -39.15 -66.78
N ASN A 240 10.75 -38.72 -65.71
CA ASN A 240 12.04 -39.27 -65.31
C ASN A 240 11.92 -40.55 -64.46
N LYS A 241 10.71 -40.94 -64.03
CA LYS A 241 10.48 -42.24 -63.39
C LYS A 241 10.56 -43.34 -64.45
N PRO A 242 11.48 -44.31 -64.33
CA PRO A 242 11.57 -45.42 -65.28
C PRO A 242 10.25 -46.22 -65.27
N THR A 243 9.81 -46.63 -66.46
CA THR A 243 8.65 -47.50 -66.67
C THR A 243 8.94 -48.91 -66.16
N ASP A 244 8.95 -49.10 -64.84
CA ASP A 244 8.85 -50.43 -64.24
C ASP A 244 7.38 -50.67 -63.87
N ASN A 245 6.64 -51.16 -64.86
CA ASN A 245 5.54 -52.11 -64.67
C ASN A 245 5.22 -52.75 -66.02
N ALA A 246 6.04 -53.72 -66.40
CA ALA A 246 5.65 -54.79 -67.31
C ALA A 246 6.22 -56.12 -66.82
N SER A 247 5.31 -57.04 -66.51
CA SER A 247 5.45 -58.51 -66.32
C SER A 247 6.03 -59.07 -65.01
N THR A 248 5.16 -59.54 -64.11
CA THR A 248 4.93 -60.97 -63.78
C THR A 248 3.92 -61.04 -62.62
N SER A 249 2.69 -61.50 -62.84
CA SER A 249 2.37 -62.93 -62.71
C SER A 249 1.24 -63.39 -63.65
N THR A 250 1.54 -64.40 -64.46
CA THR A 250 0.57 -65.24 -65.17
C THR A 250 0.21 -66.46 -64.31
N GLU A 251 -1.11 -66.70 -64.20
CA GLU A 251 -1.81 -68.01 -64.16
C GLU A 251 -1.60 -68.99 -62.98
N SER A 252 -2.71 -69.26 -62.26
CA SER A 252 -3.20 -70.62 -62.04
C SER A 252 -4.72 -70.64 -61.76
N GLU A 253 -5.39 -71.55 -62.45
CA GLU A 253 -6.83 -71.87 -62.45
C GLU A 253 -7.29 -72.52 -61.14
N SER A 254 -8.51 -72.20 -60.67
CA SER A 254 -9.65 -73.09 -60.35
C SER A 254 -10.71 -72.39 -59.50
#